data_AF-A0A838H1T7-F1
#
_entry.id   AF-A0A838H1T7-F1
#
_cell.length_a   1.000
_cell.length_b   1.000
_cell.length_c   1.000
_cell.angle_alpha   90.00
_cell.angle_beta   90.00
_cell.angle_gamma   90.00
#
_symmetry.space_group_name_H-M   'P 1'
#
loop_
_entity.id
_entity.type
_entity.pdbx_description
1 polymer ?
#
loop_
_entity_poly.entity_id
_entity_poly.type
_entity_poly.pdbx_seq_one_letter_code
_entity_poly.pdbx_strand_id
1 'polypeptide(L)'
;MTPAEHAAARVERVVSPTEDRNPRTLDLDTLDTLGVLRRINAEDQSVALAVERILPDLATAVDAAAERWRAGARLHYFGAGSSGRI
;
A
#
# COMPACT_ATOMS: atom_id res chain seq x y z
N MET A 1 -10.29 -27.99 -34.72
CA MET A 1 -9.61 -26.91 -33.98
C MET A 1 -9.97 -25.60 -34.66
N THR A 2 -10.97 -24.89 -34.14
CA THR A 2 -11.43 -23.60 -34.68
C THR A 2 -10.84 -22.45 -33.84
N PRO A 3 -10.22 -21.42 -34.46
CA PRO A 3 -9.48 -20.38 -33.72
C PRO A 3 -10.29 -19.28 -33.00
N ALA A 4 -11.61 -19.38 -32.82
CA ALA A 4 -12.45 -18.19 -32.60
C ALA A 4 -13.21 -18.11 -31.27
N GLU A 5 -12.77 -18.80 -30.22
CA GLU A 5 -13.38 -18.71 -28.87
C GLU A 5 -12.41 -18.15 -27.81
N HIS A 6 -11.58 -17.18 -28.19
CA HIS A 6 -11.01 -16.28 -27.19
C HIS A 6 -12.13 -15.33 -26.74
N ALA A 7 -12.91 -15.77 -25.74
CA ALA A 7 -13.84 -14.91 -25.02
C ALA A 7 -13.09 -13.63 -24.64
N ALA A 8 -13.54 -12.49 -25.17
CA ALA A 8 -12.93 -11.19 -24.91
C ALA A 8 -12.85 -10.98 -23.40
N ALA A 9 -11.66 -11.13 -22.85
CA ALA A 9 -11.42 -10.95 -21.42
C ALA A 9 -11.89 -9.55 -21.05
N ARG A 10 -12.87 -9.46 -20.17
CA ARG A 10 -13.37 -8.20 -19.63
C ARG A 10 -12.20 -7.52 -18.93
N VAL A 11 -11.70 -6.44 -19.52
CA VAL A 11 -10.65 -5.63 -18.88
C VAL A 11 -11.30 -4.89 -17.72
N GLU A 12 -11.11 -5.43 -16.52
CA GLU A 12 -11.49 -4.75 -15.29
C GLU A 12 -10.44 -3.69 -14.97
N ARG A 13 -10.85 -2.42 -15.00
CA ARG A 13 -9.96 -1.31 -14.67
C ARG A 13 -9.97 -1.11 -13.15
N VAL A 14 -8.89 -1.50 -12.50
CA VAL A 14 -8.66 -1.16 -11.09
C VAL A 14 -8.35 0.33 -11.01
N VAL A 15 -9.22 1.08 -10.35
CA VAL A 15 -8.93 2.46 -9.94
C VAL A 15 -8.20 2.38 -8.62
N SER A 16 -6.95 2.81 -8.59
CA SER A 16 -6.11 2.75 -7.40
C SER A 16 -5.62 4.15 -7.02
N PRO A 17 -5.80 4.55 -5.75
CA PRO A 17 -5.36 5.87 -5.29
C PRO A 17 -3.84 5.99 -5.23
N THR A 18 -3.06 4.90 -5.36
CA THR A 18 -1.59 4.94 -5.30
C THR A 18 -0.97 5.59 -6.54
N GLU A 19 -1.69 5.61 -7.66
CA GLU A 19 -1.27 6.22 -8.92
C GLU A 19 -1.81 7.64 -9.11
N ASP A 20 -2.69 8.11 -8.22
CA ASP A 20 -3.25 9.45 -8.28
C ASP A 20 -2.22 10.52 -7.90
N ARG A 21 -2.32 11.69 -8.53
CA ARG A 21 -1.49 12.84 -8.17
C ARG A 21 -1.96 13.43 -6.85
N ASN A 22 -1.04 13.63 -5.91
CA ASN A 22 -1.35 14.36 -4.68
C ASN A 22 -1.55 15.86 -4.98
N PRO A 23 -2.75 16.43 -4.75
CA PRO A 23 -3.02 17.84 -5.01
C PRO A 23 -2.21 18.79 -4.12
N ARG A 24 -1.67 18.32 -2.98
CA ARG A 24 -0.85 19.12 -2.06
C ARG A 24 0.60 19.31 -2.52
N THR A 25 1.00 18.66 -3.61
CA THR A 25 2.38 18.65 -4.12
C THR A 25 2.45 18.92 -5.63
N LEU A 26 1.46 19.62 -6.20
CA LEU A 26 1.45 19.94 -7.63
C LEU A 26 2.56 20.92 -8.05
N ASP A 27 3.11 21.66 -7.09
CA ASP A 27 4.14 22.70 -7.22
C ASP A 27 5.54 22.22 -6.78
N LEU A 28 5.71 20.93 -6.50
CA LEU A 28 6.89 20.38 -5.82
C LEU A 28 8.22 20.71 -6.53
N ASP A 29 8.21 20.75 -7.86
CA ASP A 29 9.35 21.05 -8.73
C ASP A 29 9.78 22.54 -8.73
N THR A 30 8.94 23.42 -8.19
CA THR A 30 9.19 24.86 -8.09
C THR A 30 9.68 25.30 -6.72
N LEU A 31 9.64 24.42 -5.73
CA LEU A 31 10.03 24.69 -4.35
C LEU A 31 11.55 24.64 -4.17
N ASP A 32 12.06 25.38 -3.18
CA ASP A 32 13.41 25.18 -2.69
C ASP A 32 13.53 23.85 -1.92
N THR A 33 14.76 23.42 -1.63
CA THR A 33 15.01 22.13 -0.95
C THR A 33 14.27 22.03 0.37
N LEU A 34 14.22 23.10 1.18
CA LEU A 34 13.53 23.09 2.46
C LEU A 34 12.02 22.94 2.28
N GLY A 35 11.43 23.60 1.28
CA GLY A 35 10.04 23.46 0.90
C GLY A 35 9.69 22.02 0.51
N VAL A 36 10.49 21.38 -0.34
CA VAL A 36 10.31 19.97 -0.74
C VAL A 36 10.34 19.06 0.49
N LEU A 37 11.35 19.19 1.35
CA LEU A 37 11.47 18.38 2.56
C LEU A 37 10.30 18.57 3.52
N ARG A 38 9.77 19.80 3.65
CA ARG A 38 8.56 20.08 4.44
C ARG A 38 7.32 19.40 3.86
N ARG A 39 7.16 19.39 2.53
CA ARG A 39 6.04 18.69 1.87
C ARG A 39 6.11 17.19 2.15
N ILE A 40 7.28 16.57 1.97
CA ILE A 40 7.48 15.14 2.23
C ILE A 40 7.17 14.83 3.71
N ASN A 41 7.75 15.58 4.65
CA ASN A 41 7.54 15.31 6.07
C ASN A 41 6.07 15.45 6.50
N ALA A 42 5.33 16.41 5.92
CA ALA A 42 3.90 16.56 6.20
C ALA A 42 3.07 15.37 5.70
N GLU A 43 3.45 14.75 4.57
CA GLU A 43 2.83 13.52 4.08
C GLU A 43 3.19 12.31 4.96
N ASP A 44 4.45 12.19 5.38
CA ASP A 44 4.91 11.09 6.24
C ASP A 44 4.15 11.03 7.57
N GLN A 45 3.84 12.19 8.17
CA GLN A 45 3.05 12.26 9.41
C GLN A 45 1.66 11.62 9.26
N SER A 46 1.09 11.65 8.06
CA SER A 46 -0.24 11.05 7.80
C SER A 46 -0.23 9.52 7.89
N VAL A 47 0.93 8.88 7.74
CA VAL A 47 1.07 7.41 7.80
C VAL A 47 0.70 6.90 9.19
N ALA A 48 1.21 7.51 10.25
CA ALA A 48 0.89 7.12 11.62
C ALA A 48 -0.61 7.25 11.91
N LEU A 49 -1.23 8.34 11.46
CA LEU A 49 -2.68 8.55 11.59
C LEU A 49 -3.49 7.55 10.77
N ALA A 50 -2.97 7.08 9.63
CA ALA A 50 -3.61 6.03 8.84
C ALA A 50 -3.56 4.68 9.54
N VAL A 51 -2.43 4.34 10.16
CA VAL A 51 -2.27 3.14 10.99
C VAL A 51 -3.20 3.20 12.20
N GLU A 52 -3.29 4.34 12.88
CA GLU A 52 -4.16 4.54 14.04
C GLU A 52 -5.61 4.16 13.74
N ARG A 53 -6.14 4.57 12.58
CA ARG A 53 -7.53 4.27 12.18
C ARG A 53 -7.83 2.79 12.00
N ILE A 54 -6.82 1.96 11.74
CA ILE A 54 -6.99 0.52 11.49
C ILE A 54 -6.47 -0.36 12.63
N LEU A 55 -6.11 0.21 13.78
CA LEU A 55 -5.59 -0.55 14.91
C LEU A 55 -6.49 -1.73 15.35
N PRO A 56 -7.84 -1.65 15.32
CA PRO A 56 -8.69 -2.79 15.65
C PRO A 56 -8.51 -3.99 14.69
N ASP A 57 -8.38 -3.72 13.40
CA ASP A 57 -8.16 -4.75 12.37
C ASP A 57 -6.75 -5.33 12.48
N LEU A 58 -5.75 -4.47 12.72
CA LEU A 58 -4.38 -4.89 12.99
C LEU A 58 -4.29 -5.77 14.24
N ALA A 59 -4.99 -5.42 15.33
CA ALA A 59 -5.03 -6.23 16.54
C ALA A 59 -5.58 -7.63 16.24
N THR A 60 -6.68 -7.71 15.48
CA THR A 60 -7.26 -9.00 15.05
C THR A 60 -6.26 -9.84 14.26
N ALA A 61 -5.54 -9.23 13.31
CA ALA A 61 -4.52 -9.92 12.52
C ALA A 61 -3.34 -10.39 13.37
N VAL A 62 -2.87 -9.55 14.29
CA VAL A 62 -1.75 -9.84 15.20
C VAL A 62 -2.12 -10.98 16.16
N ASP A 63 -3.31 -10.97 16.76
CA ASP A 63 -3.76 -12.01 17.68
C ASP A 63 -3.84 -13.37 16.98
N ALA A 64 -4.43 -13.41 15.78
CA ALA A 64 -4.51 -14.62 14.97
C ALA A 64 -3.12 -15.15 14.55
N ALA A 65 -2.20 -14.25 14.18
CA ALA A 65 -0.83 -14.62 13.86
C ALA A 65 -0.08 -15.15 15.09
N ALA A 66 -0.24 -14.50 16.25
CA ALA A 66 0.42 -14.86 17.49
C ALA A 66 -0.07 -16.21 18.04
N GLU A 67 -1.37 -16.51 17.95
CA GLU A 67 -1.92 -17.81 18.31
C GLU A 67 -1.24 -18.94 17.52
N ARG A 68 -1.18 -18.80 16.19
CA ARG A 68 -0.55 -19.79 15.31
C ARG A 68 0.95 -19.89 15.53
N TRP A 69 1.63 -18.76 15.73
CA TRP A 69 3.06 -18.74 16.02
C TRP A 69 3.40 -19.52 17.29
N ARG A 70 2.61 -19.33 18.37
CA ARG A 70 2.77 -20.09 19.62
C ARG A 70 2.53 -21.59 19.44
N ALA A 71 1.68 -21.98 18.49
CA ALA A 71 1.45 -23.37 18.10
C ALA A 71 2.56 -23.97 17.20
N GLY A 72 3.65 -23.24 16.96
CA GLY A 72 4.79 -23.71 16.15
C GLY A 72 4.64 -23.49 14.64
N ALA A 73 3.66 -22.68 14.21
CA ALA A 73 3.53 -22.30 12.82
C ALA A 73 4.61 -21.28 12.39
N ARG A 74 4.68 -21.01 11.09
CA ARG A 74 5.56 -20.01 10.50
C ARG A 74 4.75 -18.87 9.90
N LEU A 75 5.28 -17.65 10.01
CA LEU A 75 4.74 -16.47 9.35
C LEU A 75 5.52 -16.22 8.05
N HIS A 76 4.81 -16.07 6.95
CA HIS A 76 5.40 -15.84 5.63
C HIS A 76 4.92 -14.49 5.10
N TYR A 77 5.87 -13.58 4.83
CA TYR A 77 5.63 -12.36 4.07
C TYR A 77 6.05 -12.59 2.62
N PHE A 78 5.26 -12.06 1.68
CA PHE A 78 5.54 -12.17 0.26
C PHE A 78 5.09 -10.91 -0.46
N GLY A 79 5.87 -10.50 -1.46
CA GLY A 79 5.64 -9.29 -2.23
C GLY A 79 6.74 -9.08 -3.26
N ALA A 80 6.58 -8.06 -4.10
CA ALA A 80 7.57 -7.63 -5.08
C ALA A 80 8.03 -6.20 -4.81
N GLY A 81 9.18 -5.81 -5.36
CA GLY A 81 9.69 -4.44 -5.23
C GLY A 81 9.94 -4.03 -3.78
N SER A 82 9.55 -2.81 -3.41
CA SER A 82 9.74 -2.28 -2.05
C SER A 82 9.01 -3.11 -0.99
N SER A 83 7.78 -3.56 -1.28
CA SER A 83 6.96 -4.33 -0.34
C SER A 83 7.50 -5.74 -0.06
N GLY A 84 8.30 -6.32 -0.97
CA GLY A 84 8.93 -7.62 -0.74
C GLY A 84 10.27 -7.56 0.00
N ARG A 85 10.86 -6.36 0.14
CA ARG A 85 12.13 -6.14 0.84
C ARG A 85 11.94 -5.71 2.30
N ILE A 86 10.75 -5.25 2.64
CA ILE A 86 10.30 -4.96 4.01
C ILE A 86 9.68 -6.24 4.56
#